data_AF-A0A8T3QV70-F1
#
_entry.id   AF-A0A8T3QV70-F1
#
_cell.length_a   1.000
_cell.length_b   1.000
_cell.length_c   1.000
_cell.angle_alpha   90.00
_cell.angle_beta   90.00
_cell.angle_gamma   90.00
#
_symmetry.space_group_name_H-M   'P 1'
#
loop_
_entity.id
_entity.type
_entity.pdbx_description
1 polymer ?
#
loop_
_entity_poly.entity_id
_entity_poly.type
_entity_poly.pdbx_seq_one_letter_code
_entity_poly.pdbx_strand_id
1 'polypeptide(L)'
;MNEFEPLIGTWHGEGETPDEPRIKISEEAKIERLGEFVVFRTTGEPAELPDSIAIIGGAPAGEPQPMRYFDSRGVKRMFMMALADSTWTIWRAPDEDWNGPDGPGFNQRFIGEISADGQTIEGRWERGMGAAGDQWEVDFPLTYVRK
;
A
#
# COMPACT_ATOMS: atom_id res chain seq x y z
N MET A 1 -1.85 17.46 0.44
CA MET A 1 -2.77 16.52 1.10
C MET A 1 -4.16 16.38 0.45
N ASN A 2 -4.68 17.40 -0.27
CA ASN A 2 -6.00 17.28 -0.94
C ASN A 2 -6.00 16.34 -2.16
N GLU A 3 -4.84 16.11 -2.74
CA GLU A 3 -4.61 15.13 -3.80
C GLU A 3 -5.08 13.72 -3.44
N PHE A 4 -5.12 13.36 -2.14
CA PHE A 4 -5.60 12.05 -1.67
C PHE A 4 -7.11 11.97 -1.44
N GLU A 5 -7.86 13.05 -1.68
CA GLU A 5 -9.32 13.05 -1.53
C GLU A 5 -10.02 11.90 -2.29
N PRO A 6 -9.61 11.52 -3.51
CA PRO A 6 -10.19 10.37 -4.21
C PRO A 6 -10.05 9.04 -3.45
N LEU A 7 -9.10 8.91 -2.53
CA LEU A 7 -8.90 7.69 -1.75
C LEU A 7 -9.71 7.66 -0.44
N ILE A 8 -10.15 8.82 0.06
CA ILE A 8 -10.88 8.91 1.33
C ILE A 8 -12.18 8.11 1.23
N GLY A 9 -12.42 7.24 2.22
CA GLY A 9 -13.59 6.38 2.24
C GLY A 9 -13.30 5.01 2.85
N THR A 10 -14.29 4.13 2.71
CA THR A 10 -14.15 2.71 3.04
C THR A 10 -14.17 1.91 1.75
N TRP A 11 -13.31 0.90 1.68
CA TRP A 11 -13.08 0.08 0.50
C TRP A 11 -13.08 -1.39 0.90
N HIS A 12 -13.56 -2.23 0.01
CA HIS A 12 -13.39 -3.68 0.07
C HIS A 12 -12.35 -4.10 -0.95
N GLY A 13 -11.24 -4.67 -0.49
CA GLY A 13 -10.14 -5.17 -1.29
C GLY A 13 -10.23 -6.68 -1.49
N GLU A 14 -9.97 -7.15 -2.71
CA GLU A 14 -9.82 -8.58 -3.02
C GLU A 14 -8.56 -8.83 -3.84
N GLY A 15 -7.83 -9.88 -3.50
CA GLY A 15 -6.59 -10.27 -4.16
C GLY A 15 -6.34 -11.76 -4.07
N GLU A 16 -5.25 -12.21 -4.67
CA GLU A 16 -4.84 -13.62 -4.64
C GLU A 16 -3.32 -13.72 -4.74
N THR A 17 -2.70 -14.56 -3.90
CA THR A 17 -1.25 -14.82 -3.98
C THR A 17 -0.91 -15.56 -5.28
N PRO A 18 0.28 -15.34 -5.85
CA PRO A 18 0.67 -15.97 -7.13
C PRO A 18 1.09 -17.43 -6.94
N ASP A 19 1.52 -17.80 -5.74
CA ASP A 19 2.04 -19.13 -5.41
C ASP A 19 0.92 -20.16 -5.25
N GLU A 20 1.23 -21.43 -5.52
CA GLU A 20 0.30 -22.56 -5.36
C GLU A 20 0.51 -23.27 -3.99
N PRO A 21 -0.55 -23.54 -3.21
CA PRO A 21 -1.94 -23.21 -3.49
C PRO A 21 -2.20 -21.71 -3.32
N ARG A 22 -2.97 -21.15 -4.24
CA ARG A 22 -3.33 -19.74 -4.19
C ARG A 22 -4.16 -19.41 -2.95
N ILE A 23 -3.78 -18.34 -2.27
CA ILE A 23 -4.47 -17.84 -1.09
C ILE A 23 -5.25 -16.59 -1.49
N LYS A 24 -6.57 -16.64 -1.32
CA LYS A 24 -7.43 -15.47 -1.51
C LYS A 24 -7.23 -14.49 -0.37
N ILE A 25 -7.08 -13.24 -0.72
CA ILE A 25 -6.98 -12.11 0.19
C ILE A 25 -8.31 -11.35 0.11
N SER A 26 -8.89 -11.03 1.25
CA SER A 26 -10.04 -10.13 1.34
C SER A 26 -9.80 -9.16 2.48
N GLU A 27 -9.88 -7.86 2.23
CA GLU A 27 -9.63 -6.85 3.25
C GLU A 27 -10.64 -5.70 3.23
N GLU A 28 -10.91 -5.13 4.39
CA GLU A 28 -11.51 -3.83 4.52
C GLU A 28 -10.40 -2.78 4.69
N ALA A 29 -10.40 -1.79 3.81
CA ALA A 29 -9.52 -0.65 3.84
C ALA A 29 -10.32 0.60 4.22
N LYS A 30 -9.88 1.32 5.26
CA LYS A 30 -10.44 2.61 5.64
C LYS A 30 -9.39 3.70 5.57
N ILE A 31 -9.67 4.71 4.75
CA ILE A 31 -8.78 5.85 4.51
C ILE A 31 -9.50 7.11 4.95
N GLU A 32 -8.93 7.83 5.91
CA GLU A 32 -9.57 9.00 6.53
C GLU A 32 -8.59 10.13 6.85
N ARG A 33 -9.12 11.34 7.04
CA ARG A 33 -8.33 12.49 7.49
C ARG A 33 -8.17 12.49 8.99
N LEU A 34 -6.95 12.80 9.45
CA LEU A 34 -6.62 13.14 10.82
C LEU A 34 -5.89 14.49 10.83
N GLY A 35 -6.66 15.59 10.86
CA GLY A 35 -6.11 16.93 10.64
C GLY A 35 -5.46 17.04 9.25
N GLU A 36 -4.19 17.44 9.22
CA GLU A 36 -3.37 17.53 8.00
C GLU A 36 -2.78 16.18 7.54
N PHE A 37 -3.10 15.08 8.22
CA PHE A 37 -2.61 13.74 7.87
C PHE A 37 -3.71 12.87 7.27
N VAL A 38 -3.32 11.86 6.48
CA VAL A 38 -4.20 10.73 6.11
C VAL A 38 -3.85 9.55 7.00
N VAL A 39 -4.87 8.83 7.45
CA VAL A 39 -4.74 7.54 8.12
C VAL A 39 -5.32 6.47 7.21
N PHE A 40 -4.53 5.43 6.94
CA PHE A 40 -4.93 4.27 6.16
C PHE A 40 -4.89 3.03 7.05
N ARG A 41 -6.03 2.37 7.24
CA ARG A 41 -6.17 1.15 8.03
C ARG A 41 -6.62 0.01 7.16
N THR A 42 -6.08 -1.19 7.40
CA THR A 42 -6.56 -2.42 6.77
C THR A 42 -6.83 -3.49 7.83
N THR A 43 -7.88 -4.27 7.62
CA THR A 43 -8.15 -5.51 8.36
C THR A 43 -8.66 -6.55 7.38
N GLY A 44 -8.25 -7.81 7.49
CA GLY A 44 -8.69 -8.77 6.49
C GLY A 44 -8.45 -10.24 6.81
N GLU A 45 -8.76 -11.04 5.80
CA GLU A 45 -8.65 -12.49 5.77
C GLU A 45 -7.68 -12.93 4.65
N PRO A 46 -6.96 -14.04 4.84
CA PRO A 46 -7.03 -14.93 6.01
C PRO A 46 -6.31 -14.31 7.23
N ALA A 47 -6.38 -14.95 8.40
CA ALA A 47 -5.82 -14.38 9.65
C ALA A 47 -4.29 -14.14 9.60
N GLU A 48 -3.61 -14.74 8.63
CA GLU A 48 -2.20 -14.50 8.31
C GLU A 48 -1.97 -13.14 7.63
N LEU A 49 -3.00 -12.54 7.02
CA LEU A 49 -2.96 -11.17 6.55
C LEU A 49 -2.93 -10.24 7.77
N PRO A 50 -1.91 -9.40 7.91
CA PRO A 50 -1.78 -8.56 9.08
C PRO A 50 -2.73 -7.36 9.00
N ASP A 51 -3.53 -7.15 10.03
CA ASP A 51 -4.16 -5.85 10.26
C ASP A 51 -3.09 -4.76 10.34
N SER A 52 -3.36 -3.61 9.72
CA SER A 52 -2.38 -2.54 9.63
C SER A 52 -2.96 -1.16 9.82
N ILE A 53 -2.08 -0.23 10.22
CA ILE A 53 -2.35 1.20 10.23
C ILE A 53 -1.13 1.94 9.68
N ALA A 54 -1.40 2.94 8.86
CA ALA A 54 -0.41 3.88 8.40
C ALA A 54 -0.86 5.33 8.60
N ILE A 55 0.09 6.20 8.93
CA ILE A 55 -0.10 7.65 9.00
C ILE A 55 0.74 8.28 7.90
N ILE A 56 0.09 9.08 7.05
CA ILE A 56 0.67 9.67 5.84
C ILE A 56 0.62 11.19 5.95
N GLY A 57 1.76 11.85 5.68
CA GLY A 57 1.86 13.30 5.61
C GLY A 57 3.09 13.89 6.29
N GLY A 58 3.36 15.16 6.01
CA GLY A 58 4.46 15.92 6.61
C GLY A 58 5.54 16.39 5.62
N ALA A 59 5.41 16.04 4.35
CA ALA A 59 6.21 16.63 3.27
C ALA A 59 5.51 17.88 2.70
N PRO A 60 6.23 18.77 1.99
CA PRO A 60 5.63 19.87 1.26
C PRO A 60 4.49 19.44 0.33
N ALA A 61 3.55 20.34 0.07
CA ALA A 61 2.42 20.06 -0.80
C ALA A 61 2.89 19.72 -2.23
N GLY A 62 2.35 18.66 -2.81
CA GLY A 62 2.71 18.19 -4.15
C GLY A 62 3.93 17.26 -4.20
N GLU A 63 4.66 17.11 -3.09
CA GLU A 63 5.71 16.10 -2.98
C GLU A 63 5.13 14.75 -2.50
N PRO A 64 5.78 13.62 -2.81
CA PRO A 64 5.47 12.34 -2.18
C PRO A 64 5.45 12.46 -0.66
N GLN A 65 4.38 11.97 -0.05
CA GLN A 65 4.20 12.05 1.40
C GLN A 65 4.83 10.85 2.09
N PRO A 66 5.53 11.04 3.21
CA PRO A 66 6.01 9.93 4.01
C PRO A 66 4.83 9.18 4.64
N MET A 67 4.93 7.86 4.69
CA MET A 67 3.93 6.95 5.21
C MET A 67 4.58 6.06 6.28
N ARG A 68 4.23 6.29 7.56
CA ARG A 68 4.66 5.46 8.68
C ARG A 68 3.68 4.31 8.86
N TYR A 69 4.13 3.07 8.63
CA TYR A 69 3.29 1.87 8.68
C TYR A 69 3.59 1.02 9.93
N PHE A 70 2.54 0.42 10.49
CA PHE A 70 2.58 -0.52 11.60
C PHE A 70 1.58 -1.65 11.35
N ASP A 71 1.92 -2.86 11.77
CA ASP A 71 1.02 -4.01 11.64
C ASP A 71 0.91 -4.88 12.91
N SER A 72 -0.08 -5.78 12.91
CA SER A 72 -0.39 -6.68 14.03
C SER A 72 0.72 -7.67 14.38
N ARG A 73 1.70 -7.88 13.49
CA ARG A 73 2.90 -8.72 13.71
C ARG A 73 4.01 -7.95 14.41
N GLY A 74 3.81 -6.66 14.69
CA GLY A 74 4.81 -5.76 15.26
C GLY A 74 5.82 -5.22 14.23
N VAL A 75 5.57 -5.43 12.93
CA VAL A 75 6.41 -4.91 11.86
C VAL A 75 6.14 -3.40 11.72
N LYS A 76 7.22 -2.65 11.51
CA LYS A 76 7.18 -1.21 11.25
C LYS A 76 7.85 -0.96 9.92
N ARG A 77 7.25 -0.12 9.09
CA ARG A 77 7.79 0.21 7.77
C ARG A 77 7.74 1.68 7.45
N MET A 78 8.63 2.08 6.55
CA MET A 78 8.68 3.37 5.92
C MET A 78 8.35 3.30 4.44
N PHE A 79 7.29 3.97 4.07
CA PHE A 79 6.97 4.16 2.68
C PHE A 79 6.95 5.65 2.33
N MET A 80 7.02 5.90 1.03
CA MET A 80 6.56 7.12 0.41
C MET A 80 5.26 6.81 -0.33
N MET A 81 4.37 7.79 -0.39
CA MET A 81 3.08 7.68 -1.06
C MET A 81 2.84 8.91 -1.93
N ALA A 82 2.37 8.69 -3.15
CA ALA A 82 1.93 9.73 -4.05
C ALA A 82 0.62 9.32 -4.73
N LEU A 83 -0.17 10.33 -5.08
CA LEU A 83 -1.29 10.18 -6.00
C LEU A 83 -1.14 11.26 -7.06
N ALA A 84 -0.81 10.83 -8.27
CA ALA A 84 -0.69 11.70 -9.43
C ALA A 84 -1.78 11.31 -10.42
N ASP A 85 -2.61 12.27 -10.80
CA ASP A 85 -3.80 12.05 -11.62
C ASP A 85 -4.71 10.96 -11.03
N SER A 86 -4.78 9.78 -11.66
CA SER A 86 -5.53 8.61 -11.20
C SER A 86 -4.65 7.48 -10.65
N THR A 87 -3.34 7.68 -10.60
CA THR A 87 -2.37 6.63 -10.23
C THR A 87 -1.89 6.82 -8.80
N TRP A 88 -2.32 5.93 -7.91
CA TRP A 88 -1.85 5.82 -6.55
C TRP A 88 -0.60 4.95 -6.49
N THR A 89 0.49 5.46 -5.92
CA THR A 89 1.73 4.69 -5.73
C THR A 89 2.17 4.73 -4.27
N ILE A 90 2.60 3.59 -3.74
CA ILE A 90 3.31 3.46 -2.46
C ILE A 90 4.62 2.75 -2.73
N TRP A 91 5.74 3.17 -2.17
CA TRP A 91 7.02 2.48 -2.36
C TRP A 91 7.94 2.66 -1.15
N ARG A 92 8.89 1.73 -0.97
CA ARG A 92 9.87 1.80 0.12
C ARG A 92 10.61 3.13 0.12
N ALA A 93 10.73 3.76 1.30
CA ALA A 93 11.48 4.99 1.41
C ALA A 93 12.99 4.75 1.19
N PRO A 94 13.74 5.69 0.58
CA PRO A 94 15.15 5.51 0.20
C PRO A 94 16.11 5.21 1.37
N ASP A 95 15.74 5.63 2.59
CA ASP A 95 16.59 5.53 3.79
C ASP A 95 16.08 4.46 4.79
N GLU A 96 15.29 3.49 4.34
CA GLU A 96 14.82 2.40 5.20
C GLU A 96 15.71 1.16 5.13
N ASP A 97 16.45 0.90 6.22
CA ASP A 97 17.39 -0.24 6.36
C ASP A 97 16.72 -1.59 6.74
N TRP A 98 15.39 -1.71 6.69
CA TRP A 98 14.70 -2.95 7.11
C TRP A 98 14.74 -4.03 6.02
N ASN A 99 15.66 -4.98 6.19
CA ASN A 99 15.89 -6.10 5.27
C ASN A 99 15.19 -7.42 5.66
N GLY A 100 14.27 -7.37 6.65
CA GLY A 100 13.65 -8.56 7.23
C GLY A 100 14.53 -9.26 8.28
N PRO A 101 14.05 -10.34 8.90
CA PRO A 101 14.79 -11.03 9.97
C PRO A 101 16.03 -11.79 9.49
N ASP A 102 16.05 -12.30 8.25
CA ASP A 102 17.09 -13.25 7.77
C ASP A 102 17.61 -13.01 6.33
N GLY A 103 17.35 -11.85 5.68
CA GLY A 103 17.68 -11.65 4.26
C GLY A 103 18.12 -10.23 3.88
N PRO A 104 18.49 -9.97 2.62
CA PRO A 104 18.93 -8.66 2.12
C PRO A 104 17.77 -7.67 1.84
N GLY A 105 16.54 -7.97 2.27
CA GLY A 105 15.35 -7.20 1.90
C GLY A 105 14.97 -7.36 0.42
N PHE A 106 13.85 -6.76 0.03
CA PHE A 106 13.48 -6.56 -1.37
C PHE A 106 12.81 -5.19 -1.52
N ASN A 107 12.98 -4.55 -2.68
CA ASN A 107 12.26 -3.32 -2.99
C ASN A 107 10.78 -3.66 -3.18
N GLN A 108 9.88 -2.88 -2.62
CA GLN A 108 8.45 -3.14 -2.71
C GLN A 108 7.71 -1.87 -3.13
N ARG A 109 6.73 -2.00 -4.02
CA ARG A 109 5.81 -0.92 -4.36
C ARG A 109 4.40 -1.42 -4.61
N PHE A 110 3.43 -0.56 -4.34
CA PHE A 110 2.04 -0.69 -4.76
C PHE A 110 1.77 0.29 -5.89
N ILE A 111 1.02 -0.14 -6.90
CA ILE A 111 0.47 0.71 -7.96
C ILE A 111 -1.02 0.43 -8.06
N GLY A 112 -1.85 1.46 -7.93
CA GLY A 112 -3.30 1.39 -8.06
C GLY A 112 -3.83 2.43 -9.04
N GLU A 113 -4.63 1.99 -10.01
CA GLU A 113 -5.31 2.87 -10.95
C GLU A 113 -6.76 3.10 -10.52
N ILE A 114 -7.11 4.34 -10.22
CA ILE A 114 -8.46 4.74 -9.84
C ILE A 114 -9.33 4.86 -11.09
N SER A 115 -10.49 4.19 -11.10
CA SER A 115 -11.46 4.28 -12.19
C SER A 115 -12.01 5.70 -12.33
N ALA A 116 -12.50 6.05 -13.53
CA ALA A 116 -12.98 7.40 -13.81
C ALA A 116 -14.18 7.84 -12.94
N ASP A 117 -14.97 6.88 -12.44
CA ASP A 117 -16.08 7.11 -11.51
C ASP A 117 -15.65 7.08 -10.03
N GLY A 118 -14.37 6.82 -9.75
CA GLY A 118 -13.79 6.75 -8.42
C GLY A 118 -14.31 5.60 -7.56
N GLN A 119 -14.96 4.59 -8.15
CA GLN A 119 -15.57 3.47 -7.42
C GLN A 119 -14.67 2.24 -7.32
N THR A 120 -13.64 2.13 -8.18
CA THR A 120 -12.74 0.98 -8.22
C THR A 120 -11.29 1.45 -8.24
N ILE A 121 -10.41 0.68 -7.60
CA ILE A 121 -8.96 0.83 -7.72
C ILE A 121 -8.40 -0.51 -8.16
N GLU A 122 -7.87 -0.58 -9.38
CA GLU A 122 -7.15 -1.76 -9.86
C GLU A 122 -5.70 -1.70 -9.36
N GLY A 123 -5.43 -2.42 -8.29
CA GLY A 123 -4.16 -2.39 -7.58
C GLY A 123 -3.30 -3.64 -7.80
N ARG A 124 -2.00 -3.48 -7.55
CA ARG A 124 -1.05 -4.57 -7.43
C ARG A 124 0.13 -4.17 -6.57
N TRP A 125 0.63 -5.13 -5.79
CA TRP A 125 1.95 -5.06 -5.18
C TRP A 125 2.97 -5.69 -6.13
N GLU A 126 4.14 -5.07 -6.19
CA GLU A 126 5.29 -5.52 -6.96
C GLU A 126 6.52 -5.60 -6.06
N ARG A 127 7.38 -6.58 -6.35
CA ARG A 127 8.66 -6.80 -5.67
C ARG A 127 9.82 -6.66 -6.65
N GLY A 128 10.86 -5.96 -6.21
CA GLY A 128 12.11 -5.74 -6.92
C GLY A 128 13.15 -6.75 -6.46
N MET A 129 13.53 -7.68 -7.33
CA MET A 129 14.39 -8.84 -7.00
C MET A 129 15.84 -8.71 -7.49
N GLY A 130 16.15 -7.69 -8.31
CA GLY A 130 17.51 -7.45 -8.80
C GLY A 130 18.48 -7.07 -7.68
N ALA A 131 19.79 -7.18 -7.90
CA ALA A 131 20.80 -6.74 -6.93
C ALA A 131 20.72 -5.23 -6.61
N ALA A 132 20.17 -4.44 -7.54
CA ALA A 132 19.81 -3.04 -7.35
C ALA A 132 18.30 -2.83 -7.08
N GLY A 133 17.52 -3.91 -7.03
CA GLY A 133 16.07 -3.92 -6.90
C GLY A 133 15.33 -3.24 -8.07
N ASP A 134 15.87 -3.36 -9.29
CA ASP A 134 15.41 -2.77 -10.54
C ASP A 134 14.59 -3.74 -11.42
N GLN A 135 14.68 -5.04 -11.15
CA GLN A 135 13.85 -6.06 -11.78
C GLN A 135 12.57 -6.26 -10.99
N TRP A 136 11.48 -5.69 -11.50
CA TRP A 136 10.17 -5.72 -10.86
C TRP A 136 9.31 -6.85 -11.41
N GLU A 137 8.68 -7.58 -10.51
CA GLU A 137 7.64 -8.55 -10.82
C GLU A 137 6.41 -8.32 -9.93
N VAL A 138 5.24 -8.72 -10.41
CA VAL A 138 4.01 -8.66 -9.62
C VAL A 138 4.14 -9.64 -8.46
N ASP A 139 4.01 -9.12 -7.24
CA ASP A 139 3.91 -9.92 -6.03
C ASP A 139 2.48 -10.45 -5.93
N PHE A 140 1.47 -9.59 -5.91
CA PHE A 140 0.06 -10.00 -6.03
C PHE A 140 -0.85 -8.85 -6.49
N PRO A 141 -1.93 -9.14 -7.26
CA PRO A 141 -2.97 -8.17 -7.53
C PRO A 141 -3.86 -7.93 -6.30
N LEU A 142 -4.43 -6.73 -6.20
CA LEU A 142 -5.35 -6.33 -5.15
C LEU A 142 -6.29 -5.25 -5.68
N THR A 143 -7.54 -5.61 -5.95
CA THR A 143 -8.56 -4.69 -6.46
C THR A 143 -9.43 -4.20 -5.31
N TYR A 144 -9.61 -2.88 -5.21
CA TYR A 144 -10.52 -2.28 -4.24
C TYR A 144 -11.81 -1.82 -4.91
N VAL A 145 -12.94 -2.02 -4.24
CA VAL A 145 -14.25 -1.46 -4.59
C VAL A 145 -14.75 -0.62 -3.43
N ARG A 146 -15.21 0.60 -3.73
CA ARG A 146 -15.72 1.52 -2.72
C ARG A 146 -17.00 0.97 -2.07
N LYS A 147 -17.14 1.14 -0.75
CA LYS A 147 -18.36 0.84 0.01
C LYS A 147 -19.29 2.05 0.11
#